data_AF-L0F7V5-F1
#
_entry.id   AF-L0F7V5-F1
#
_cell.length_a   1.000
_cell.length_b   1.000
_cell.length_c   1.000
_cell.angle_alpha   90.00
_cell.angle_beta   90.00
_cell.angle_gamma   90.00
#
_symmetry.space_group_name_H-M   'P 1'
#
loop_
_entity.id
_entity.type
_entity.pdbx_description
1 polymer ?
#
loop_
_entity_poly.entity_id
_entity_poly.type
_entity_poly.pdbx_seq_one_letter_code
_entity_poly.pdbx_strand_id
1 'polypeptide(L)'
;MDSEKVVNMVPKLKMNKSFITFGIVLVLLVILALDAFVIVNAGQRGIVLQLGAVRPVVLTEGLHFKIPFIQSVIPVDVRVQKSQSDQTAASKDLQIVTTTVAVNFHLEPNQVNSLYQSVGLSYGERIVDPAIGEAVKAITAQYTAEELISKRSEVSAKIKETLSSKLATYYMILDEINITEFKFSVEFNNAIEQKQIAEQQALKANLDLQRIEIEAKQKIEQAKAEAESLRLQKQEVTPELVKLREIEAEMKAIEKWDGKLPNVTGGAVPFIDVNNGQ
;
A
#
# COMPACT_ATOMS: atom_id res chain seq x y z
N MET A 1 44.57 43.73 87.38
CA MET A 1 44.38 42.28 87.57
C MET A 1 43.09 42.17 88.36
N ASP A 2 41.96 41.70 87.86
CA ASP A 2 41.74 40.80 86.75
C ASP A 2 40.36 40.98 86.14
N SER A 3 40.31 40.62 84.87
CA SER A 3 39.18 40.17 84.08
C SER A 3 38.13 39.40 84.85
N GLU A 4 36.86 39.79 84.71
CA GLU A 4 35.78 38.98 84.13
C GLU A 4 34.43 39.54 84.56
N LYS A 5 33.72 40.11 83.59
CA LYS A 5 32.26 39.95 83.41
C LYS A 5 31.84 40.79 82.20
N VAL A 6 32.34 40.41 81.02
CA VAL A 6 31.62 40.70 79.78
C VAL A 6 30.41 39.76 79.75
N VAL A 7 29.35 40.17 80.42
CA VAL A 7 28.04 39.53 80.30
C VAL A 7 27.54 39.87 78.91
N ASN A 8 27.68 38.92 77.99
CA ASN A 8 27.06 38.96 76.67
C ASN A 8 25.54 39.09 76.84
N MET A 9 25.06 40.33 76.78
CA MET A 9 23.65 40.66 76.75
C MET A 9 23.15 40.42 75.32
N VAL A 10 22.96 39.16 74.96
CA VAL A 10 22.21 38.81 73.75
C VAL A 10 20.78 39.29 74.00
N PRO A 11 20.25 40.25 73.22
CA PRO A 11 18.90 40.74 73.42
C PRO A 11 17.93 39.60 73.15
N LYS A 12 17.31 39.05 74.21
CA LYS A 12 16.18 38.13 74.06
C LYS A 12 15.02 38.97 73.52
N LEU A 13 14.85 38.99 72.19
CA LEU A 13 13.64 39.49 71.55
C LEU A 13 12.45 38.78 72.22
N LYS A 14 11.70 39.49 73.07
CA LYS A 14 10.36 39.08 73.50
C LYS A 14 9.45 39.28 72.29
N MET A 15 9.53 38.36 71.35
CA MET A 15 8.67 38.35 70.18
C MET A 15 7.25 37.99 70.65
N ASN A 16 6.33 38.95 70.54
CA ASN A 16 4.94 38.76 70.92
C ASN A 16 4.40 37.54 70.16
N LYS A 17 3.82 36.57 70.87
CA LYS A 17 3.28 35.34 70.26
C LYS A 17 2.30 35.62 69.12
N SER A 18 1.58 36.75 69.19
CA SER A 18 0.69 37.25 68.12
C SER A 18 1.40 37.62 66.81
N PHE A 19 2.63 38.14 66.86
CA PHE A 19 3.43 38.43 65.65
C PHE A 19 3.95 37.15 65.01
N ILE A 20 4.28 36.14 65.84
CA ILE A 20 4.71 34.82 65.37
C ILE A 20 3.54 34.11 64.66
N THR A 21 2.35 34.09 65.26
CA THR A 21 1.16 33.50 64.64
C THR A 21 0.76 34.22 63.35
N PHE A 22 0.85 35.56 63.32
CA PHE A 22 0.60 36.33 62.10
C PHE A 22 1.62 36.01 61.00
N GLY A 23 2.91 35.92 61.36
CA GLY A 23 3.97 35.51 60.43
C GLY A 23 3.74 34.12 59.84
N ILE A 24 3.35 33.14 60.66
CA ILE A 24 3.04 31.77 60.19
C ILE A 24 1.85 31.75 59.24
N VAL A 25 0.76 32.46 59.59
CA VAL A 25 -0.43 32.54 58.73
C VAL A 25 -0.11 33.22 57.40
N LEU A 26 0.68 34.29 57.42
CA LEU A 26 1.11 34.99 56.21
C LEU A 26 1.94 34.09 55.30
N VAL A 27 2.92 33.36 55.86
CA VAL A 27 3.74 32.41 55.11
C VAL A 27 2.88 31.31 54.50
N LEU A 28 1.92 30.77 55.25
CA LEU A 28 1.01 29.73 54.78
C LEU A 28 0.11 30.24 53.65
N LEU A 29 -0.37 31.49 53.74
CA LEU A 29 -1.13 32.15 52.67
C LEU A 29 -0.30 32.35 51.40
N VAL A 30 0.97 32.74 51.53
CA VAL A 30 1.88 32.89 50.39
C VAL A 30 2.16 31.55 49.72
N ILE A 31 2.38 30.48 50.49
CA ILE A 31 2.58 29.13 49.94
C ILE A 31 1.33 28.67 49.18
N LEU A 32 0.13 28.88 49.75
CA LEU A 32 -1.13 28.58 49.08
C LEU A 32 -1.31 29.37 47.79
N ALA A 33 -0.97 30.66 47.80
CA ALA A 33 -1.08 31.51 46.62
C ALA A 33 -0.13 31.08 45.49
N LEU A 34 1.08 30.62 45.83
CA LEU A 34 2.04 30.13 44.84
C LEU A 34 1.65 28.78 44.25
N ASP A 35 1.12 27.84 45.07
CA ASP A 35 0.63 26.55 44.56
C ASP A 35 -0.72 26.68 43.83
N ALA A 36 -1.49 27.76 44.02
CA ALA A 36 -2.80 27.91 43.37
C ALA A 36 -2.72 28.11 41.85
N PHE A 37 -1.55 28.37 41.28
CA PHE A 37 -1.38 28.56 39.84
C PHE A 37 -0.70 27.36 39.21
N VAL A 38 -1.20 26.94 38.05
CA VAL A 38 -0.61 25.90 37.21
C VAL A 38 -0.49 26.41 35.78
N ILE A 39 0.63 26.09 35.14
CA ILE A 39 0.90 26.44 33.75
C ILE A 39 0.83 25.17 32.92
N VAL A 40 -0.04 25.16 31.91
CA VAL A 40 -0.13 24.09 30.92
C VAL A 40 0.66 24.53 29.69
N ASN A 41 1.64 23.73 29.28
CA ASN A 41 2.48 24.06 28.13
C ASN A 41 1.72 23.96 26.81
N ALA A 42 2.25 24.62 25.78
CA ALA A 42 1.68 24.56 24.44
C ALA A 42 1.62 23.13 23.91
N GLY A 43 0.51 22.75 23.29
CA GLY A 43 0.27 21.39 22.79
C GLY A 43 0.04 20.33 23.87
N GLN A 44 -0.16 20.73 25.13
CA GLN A 44 -0.65 19.88 26.21
C GLN A 44 -2.03 20.32 26.66
N ARG A 45 -2.76 19.41 27.30
CA ARG A 45 -4.02 19.68 27.98
C ARG A 45 -3.94 19.23 29.42
N GLY A 46 -4.46 20.04 30.33
CA GLY A 46 -4.47 19.74 31.76
C GLY A 46 -5.73 19.01 32.17
N ILE A 47 -5.60 17.79 32.66
CA ILE A 47 -6.71 17.01 33.23
C ILE A 47 -6.81 17.35 34.72
N VAL A 48 -7.95 17.89 35.15
CA VAL A 48 -8.18 18.27 36.54
C VAL A 48 -8.74 17.08 37.32
N LEU A 49 -7.98 16.62 38.30
CA LEU A 49 -8.42 15.68 39.31
C LEU A 49 -8.79 16.43 40.58
N GLN A 50 -9.92 16.09 41.18
CA GLN A 50 -10.35 16.60 42.47
C GLN A 50 -10.51 15.45 43.45
N LEU A 51 -9.61 15.38 44.44
CA LEU A 51 -9.56 14.28 45.41
C LEU A 51 -9.61 12.89 44.75
N GLY A 52 -9.00 12.74 43.58
CA GLY A 52 -8.98 11.52 42.77
C GLY A 52 -10.10 11.38 41.72
N ALA A 53 -11.14 12.22 41.75
CA ALA A 53 -12.20 12.20 40.74
C ALA A 53 -11.84 13.11 39.54
N VAL A 54 -12.04 12.61 38.33
CA VAL A 54 -11.84 13.38 37.09
C VAL A 54 -12.95 14.41 36.92
N ARG A 55 -12.60 15.68 36.75
CA ARG A 55 -13.56 16.74 36.43
C ARG A 55 -13.88 16.74 34.92
N PRO A 56 -15.09 17.19 34.52
CA PRO A 56 -15.46 17.29 33.10
C PRO A 56 -14.74 18.43 32.36
N VAL A 57 -13.98 19.27 33.08
CA VAL A 57 -13.28 20.42 32.50
C VAL A 57 -11.84 20.04 32.15
N VAL A 58 -11.44 20.35 30.91
CA VAL A 58 -10.06 20.24 30.43
C VAL A 58 -9.44 21.64 30.38
N LEU A 59 -8.26 21.79 30.98
CA LEU A 59 -7.50 23.04 30.93
C LEU A 59 -6.76 23.15 29.60
N THR A 60 -6.82 24.33 28.99
CA THR A 60 -6.11 24.65 27.75
C THR A 60 -4.65 25.00 28.06
N GLU A 61 -3.86 25.26 27.02
CA GLU A 61 -2.54 25.88 27.21
C GLU A 61 -2.67 27.26 27.86
N GLY A 62 -1.75 27.59 28.77
CA GLY A 62 -1.75 28.85 29.51
C GLY A 62 -1.77 28.71 31.03
N LEU A 63 -1.92 29.84 31.71
CA LEU A 63 -1.98 29.94 33.17
C LEU A 63 -3.40 29.69 33.66
N HIS A 64 -3.57 28.73 34.55
CA HIS A 64 -4.85 28.40 35.16
C HIS A 64 -4.75 28.41 36.68
N PHE A 65 -5.89 28.68 37.31
CA PHE A 65 -6.04 28.60 38.76
C PHE A 65 -6.54 27.20 39.14
N LYS A 66 -5.85 26.54 40.07
CA LYS A 66 -6.26 25.30 40.73
C LYS A 66 -6.42 25.54 42.22
N ILE A 67 -7.29 24.78 42.88
CA ILE A 67 -7.43 24.82 44.33
C ILE A 67 -6.31 23.95 44.96
N PRO A 68 -5.34 24.54 45.69
CA PRO A 68 -4.27 23.78 46.35
C PRO A 68 -4.83 22.66 47.22
N PHE A 69 -4.10 21.53 47.31
CA PHE A 69 -4.45 20.32 48.08
C PHE A 69 -5.70 19.54 47.63
N ILE A 70 -6.69 20.20 47.01
CA ILE A 70 -7.94 19.58 46.57
C ILE A 70 -7.85 19.14 45.11
N GLN A 71 -7.22 19.98 44.27
CA GLN A 71 -7.10 19.77 42.84
C GLN A 71 -5.65 19.49 42.42
N SER A 72 -5.47 18.46 41.60
CA SER A 72 -4.23 18.20 40.88
C SER A 72 -4.48 18.25 39.39
N VAL A 73 -3.48 18.67 38.63
CA VAL A 73 -3.57 18.78 37.17
C VAL A 73 -2.53 17.87 36.55
N ILE A 74 -2.98 16.95 35.71
CA ILE A 74 -2.10 16.05 34.96
C ILE A 74 -1.99 16.59 33.54
N PRO A 75 -0.79 17.01 33.10
CA PRO A 75 -0.58 17.42 31.71
C PRO A 75 -0.57 16.17 30.82
N VAL A 76 -1.34 16.21 29.74
CA VAL A 76 -1.38 15.17 28.71
C VAL A 76 -1.04 15.80 27.37
N ASP A 77 -0.16 15.15 26.61
CA ASP A 77 0.25 15.60 25.29
C ASP A 77 -0.86 15.30 24.27
N VAL A 78 -1.30 16.33 23.54
CA VAL A 78 -2.31 16.22 22.47
C VAL A 78 -1.72 16.43 21.08
N ARG A 79 -0.39 16.49 20.96
CA ARG A 79 0.31 16.51 19.68
C ARG A 79 0.25 15.14 19.02
N VAL A 80 0.61 15.11 17.75
CA VAL A 80 0.74 13.88 16.97
C VAL A 80 1.81 12.98 17.59
N GLN A 81 1.41 11.74 17.86
CA GLN A 81 2.22 10.68 18.42
C GLN A 81 2.33 9.55 17.40
N LYS A 82 3.48 8.88 17.38
CA LYS A 82 3.73 7.74 16.52
C LYS A 82 3.68 6.47 17.36
N SER A 83 2.88 5.49 16.95
CA SER A 83 3.04 4.09 17.35
C SER A 83 3.46 3.24 16.16
N GLN A 84 4.30 2.23 16.40
CA GLN A 84 4.70 1.28 15.39
C GLN A 84 4.69 -0.12 16.00
N SER A 85 4.04 -1.05 15.30
CA SER A 85 3.89 -2.41 15.78
C SER A 85 3.99 -3.42 14.63
N ASP A 86 4.72 -4.51 14.89
CA ASP A 86 4.81 -5.65 13.99
C ASP A 86 3.65 -6.59 14.25
N GLN A 87 2.88 -6.87 13.20
CA GLN A 87 1.66 -7.66 13.28
C GLN A 87 1.79 -8.91 12.43
N THR A 88 1.43 -10.04 13.03
CA THR A 88 1.27 -11.32 12.33
C THR A 88 -0.20 -11.68 12.33
N ALA A 89 -0.73 -11.97 11.15
CA ALA A 89 -2.12 -12.31 10.91
C ALA A 89 -2.24 -13.48 9.92
N ALA A 90 -3.47 -13.91 9.68
CA ALA A 90 -3.80 -14.87 8.64
C ALA A 90 -4.61 -14.20 7.53
N SER A 91 -4.39 -14.62 6.29
CA SER A 91 -5.23 -14.29 5.15
C SER A 91 -6.46 -15.21 5.07
N LYS A 92 -7.38 -14.92 4.15
CA LYS A 92 -8.58 -15.73 3.87
C LYS A 92 -8.26 -17.18 3.47
N ASP A 93 -7.13 -17.38 2.80
CA ASP A 93 -6.60 -18.67 2.35
C ASP A 93 -5.60 -19.29 3.35
N LEU A 94 -5.69 -18.88 4.62
CA LEU A 94 -4.92 -19.41 5.76
C LEU A 94 -3.40 -19.28 5.62
N GLN A 95 -2.93 -18.29 4.86
CA GLN A 95 -1.51 -17.97 4.79
C GLN A 95 -1.13 -17.03 5.93
N ILE A 96 0.03 -17.28 6.53
CA ILE A 96 0.59 -16.40 7.53
C ILE A 96 1.14 -15.16 6.82
N VAL A 97 0.68 -14.00 7.25
CA VAL A 97 1.13 -12.69 6.75
C VAL A 97 1.70 -11.87 7.89
N THR A 98 2.89 -11.32 7.66
CA THR A 98 3.56 -10.41 8.61
C THR A 98 3.66 -9.03 7.98
N THR A 99 3.27 -8.00 8.73
CA THR A 99 3.39 -6.61 8.29
C THR A 99 3.73 -5.70 9.47
N THR A 100 4.47 -4.63 9.21
CA THR A 100 4.74 -3.57 10.17
C THR A 100 3.77 -2.43 9.90
N VAL A 101 3.03 -2.02 10.92
CA VAL A 101 2.10 -0.89 10.83
C VAL A 101 2.61 0.23 11.70
N ALA A 102 2.83 1.39 11.10
CA ALA A 102 3.09 2.65 11.79
C ALA A 102 1.87 3.54 11.69
N VAL A 103 1.44 4.13 12.81
CA VAL A 103 0.29 5.02 12.89
C VAL A 103 0.71 6.33 13.52
N ASN A 104 0.21 7.41 12.94
CA ASN A 104 0.28 8.74 13.52
C ASN A 104 -1.13 9.09 14.02
N PHE A 105 -1.25 9.42 15.30
CA PHE A 105 -2.51 9.75 15.93
C PHE A 105 -2.32 10.85 16.96
N HIS A 106 -3.38 11.56 17.30
CA HIS A 106 -3.40 12.51 18.41
C HIS A 106 -4.67 12.32 19.25
N LEU A 107 -4.65 12.88 20.45
CA LEU A 107 -5.79 12.82 21.36
C LEU A 107 -6.74 13.99 21.06
N GLU A 108 -8.05 13.75 21.09
CA GLU A 108 -9.05 14.81 20.96
C GLU A 108 -8.89 15.82 22.11
N PRO A 109 -8.47 17.07 21.84
CA PRO A 109 -8.07 18.00 22.90
C PRO A 109 -9.17 18.34 23.90
N ASN A 110 -10.43 18.19 23.51
CA ASN A 110 -11.58 18.50 24.35
C ASN A 110 -12.06 17.33 25.22
N GLN A 111 -11.60 16.09 24.96
CA GLN A 111 -12.10 14.88 25.63
C GLN A 111 -10.99 14.03 26.27
N VAL A 112 -9.82 14.62 26.47
CA VAL A 112 -8.66 13.96 27.12
C VAL A 112 -8.94 13.49 28.54
N ASN A 113 -9.83 14.18 29.25
CA ASN A 113 -10.31 13.78 30.57
C ASN A 113 -11.11 12.46 30.53
N SER A 114 -12.00 12.29 29.53
CA SER A 114 -12.77 11.06 29.32
C SER A 114 -11.87 9.89 28.92
N LEU A 115 -10.85 10.13 28.09
CA LEU A 115 -9.81 9.15 27.79
C LEU A 115 -9.08 8.71 29.08
N TYR A 116 -8.63 9.66 29.89
CA TYR A 116 -7.91 9.35 31.13
C TYR A 116 -8.77 8.54 32.11
N GLN A 117 -10.07 8.87 32.21
CA GLN A 117 -10.99 8.14 33.07
C GLN A 117 -11.25 6.70 32.60
N SER A 118 -11.33 6.47 31.29
CA SER A 118 -11.65 5.16 30.71
C SER A 118 -10.43 4.25 30.53
N VAL A 119 -9.28 4.81 30.17
CA VAL A 119 -8.07 4.05 29.78
C VAL A 119 -6.88 4.34 30.69
N GLY A 120 -6.71 5.60 31.08
CA GLY A 120 -5.52 6.12 31.77
C GLY A 120 -4.44 6.62 30.81
N LEU A 121 -3.23 6.86 31.34
CA LEU A 121 -2.10 7.40 30.57
C LEU A 121 -1.43 6.38 29.64
N SER A 122 -1.58 5.08 29.92
CA SER A 122 -0.99 4.00 29.11
C SER A 122 -1.87 3.63 27.89
N TYR A 123 -2.50 4.62 27.26
CA TYR A 123 -3.44 4.38 26.15
C TYR A 123 -2.78 3.79 24.91
N GLY A 124 -1.49 4.08 24.66
CA GLY A 124 -0.73 3.51 23.54
C GLY A 124 -0.68 1.98 23.61
N GLU A 125 -0.02 1.44 24.64
CA GLU A 125 0.14 0.00 24.82
C GLU A 125 -1.19 -0.73 25.09
N ARG A 126 -2.12 -0.07 25.80
CA ARG A 126 -3.38 -0.71 26.23
C ARG A 126 -4.44 -0.75 25.14
N ILE A 127 -4.49 0.26 24.26
CA ILE A 127 -5.56 0.42 23.27
C ILE A 127 -5.01 0.49 21.86
N VAL A 128 -4.03 1.35 21.59
CA VAL A 128 -3.55 1.60 20.22
C VAL A 128 -2.92 0.34 19.62
N ASP A 129 -1.98 -0.29 20.32
CA ASP A 129 -1.27 -1.46 19.78
C ASP A 129 -2.20 -2.67 19.57
N PRO A 130 -3.09 -3.03 20.51
CA PRO A 130 -4.11 -4.06 20.27
C PRO A 130 -5.08 -3.69 19.14
N ALA A 131 -5.52 -2.43 19.05
CA ALA A 131 -6.45 -2.00 18.01
C ALA A 131 -5.83 -2.11 16.60
N ILE A 132 -4.54 -1.81 16.45
CA ILE A 132 -3.79 -2.04 15.21
C ILE A 132 -3.84 -3.53 14.85
N GLY A 133 -3.48 -4.40 15.79
CA GLY A 133 -3.45 -5.85 15.55
C GLY A 133 -4.82 -6.43 15.21
N GLU A 134 -5.87 -5.98 15.90
CA GLU A 134 -7.24 -6.38 15.60
C GLU A 134 -7.70 -5.90 14.23
N ALA A 135 -7.43 -4.64 13.86
CA ALA A 135 -7.80 -4.09 12.56
C ALA A 135 -7.10 -4.83 11.42
N VAL A 136 -5.78 -5.09 11.55
CA VAL A 136 -5.02 -5.87 10.58
C VAL A 136 -5.63 -7.27 10.45
N LYS A 137 -5.81 -8.00 11.56
CA LYS A 137 -6.37 -9.37 11.53
C LYS A 137 -7.78 -9.43 10.93
N ALA A 138 -8.64 -8.48 11.28
CA ALA A 138 -10.02 -8.44 10.80
C ALA A 138 -10.08 -8.19 9.28
N ILE A 139 -9.22 -7.32 8.75
CA ILE A 139 -9.21 -7.03 7.32
C ILE A 139 -8.44 -8.11 6.54
N THR A 140 -7.27 -8.56 6.99
CA THR A 140 -6.49 -9.56 6.24
C THR A 140 -7.25 -10.88 6.09
N ALA A 141 -8.07 -11.27 7.07
CA ALA A 141 -8.89 -12.47 7.00
C ALA A 141 -9.95 -12.44 5.88
N GLN A 142 -10.26 -11.26 5.31
CA GLN A 142 -11.24 -11.09 4.24
C GLN A 142 -10.63 -11.20 2.83
N TYR A 143 -9.30 -11.15 2.72
CA TYR A 143 -8.57 -11.13 1.45
C TYR A 143 -7.64 -12.33 1.33
N THR A 144 -7.45 -12.84 0.10
CA THR A 144 -6.41 -13.86 -0.15
C THR A 144 -5.02 -13.23 -0.11
N ALA A 145 -3.98 -14.04 0.06
CA ALA A 145 -2.60 -13.55 0.03
C ALA A 145 -2.25 -12.79 -1.27
N GLU A 146 -2.77 -13.26 -2.41
CA GLU A 146 -2.61 -12.58 -3.72
C GLU A 146 -3.29 -11.19 -3.74
N GLU A 147 -4.48 -11.07 -3.14
CA GLU A 147 -5.20 -9.80 -3.04
C GLU A 147 -4.52 -8.82 -2.08
N LEU A 148 -3.90 -9.31 -1.01
CA LEU A 148 -3.12 -8.47 -0.09
C LEU A 148 -1.93 -7.80 -0.80
N ILE A 149 -1.35 -8.45 -1.82
CA ILE A 149 -0.29 -7.89 -2.65
C ILE A 149 -0.87 -6.95 -3.71
N SER A 150 -1.82 -7.44 -4.51
CA SER A 150 -2.35 -6.73 -5.68
C SER A 150 -3.26 -5.55 -5.33
N LYS A 151 -4.09 -5.67 -4.27
CA LYS A 151 -5.05 -4.65 -3.81
C LYS A 151 -4.60 -3.97 -2.51
N ARG A 152 -3.29 -3.90 -2.27
CA ARG A 152 -2.71 -3.33 -1.03
C ARG A 152 -3.27 -1.95 -0.65
N SER A 153 -3.50 -1.07 -1.62
CA SER A 153 -4.07 0.26 -1.36
C SER A 153 -5.49 0.19 -0.79
N GLU A 154 -6.34 -0.67 -1.35
CA GLU A 154 -7.71 -0.90 -0.87
C GLU A 154 -7.70 -1.49 0.54
N VAL A 155 -6.86 -2.51 0.77
CA VAL A 155 -6.70 -3.15 2.08
C VAL A 155 -6.23 -2.13 3.13
N SER A 156 -5.26 -1.29 2.78
CA SER A 156 -4.74 -0.24 3.68
C SER A 156 -5.81 0.80 4.03
N ALA A 157 -6.64 1.19 3.06
CA ALA A 157 -7.77 2.09 3.30
C ALA A 157 -8.80 1.49 4.27
N LYS A 158 -9.16 0.21 4.11
CA LYS A 158 -10.09 -0.48 5.02
C LYS A 158 -9.52 -0.67 6.42
N ILE A 159 -8.21 -0.94 6.54
CA ILE A 159 -7.53 -0.96 7.83
C ILE A 159 -7.58 0.43 8.47
N LYS A 160 -7.32 1.51 7.71
CA LYS A 160 -7.42 2.89 8.20
C LYS A 160 -8.81 3.19 8.76
N GLU A 161 -9.86 2.86 8.01
CA GLU A 161 -11.25 3.10 8.41
C GLU A 161 -11.63 2.33 9.68
N THR A 162 -11.27 1.05 9.74
CA THR A 162 -11.53 0.19 10.89
C THR A 162 -10.79 0.68 12.13
N LEU A 163 -9.51 1.03 11.98
CA LEU A 163 -8.69 1.54 13.07
C LEU A 163 -9.18 2.91 13.55
N SER A 164 -9.50 3.81 12.62
CA SER A 164 -10.04 5.14 12.94
C SER A 164 -11.33 5.04 13.76
N SER A 165 -12.24 4.14 13.38
CA SER A 165 -13.48 3.90 14.13
C SER A 165 -13.22 3.35 15.54
N LYS A 166 -12.27 2.43 15.69
CA LYS A 166 -11.87 1.88 16.99
C LYS A 166 -11.23 2.94 17.89
N LEU A 167 -10.30 3.74 17.35
CA LEU A 167 -9.62 4.78 18.12
C LEU A 167 -10.56 5.93 18.52
N ALA A 168 -11.51 6.28 17.64
CA ALA A 168 -12.52 7.31 17.93
C ALA A 168 -13.39 6.98 19.15
N THR A 169 -13.62 5.68 19.42
CA THR A 169 -14.36 5.21 20.61
C THR A 169 -13.65 5.63 21.91
N TYR A 170 -12.34 5.82 21.87
CA TYR A 170 -11.50 6.23 22.99
C TYR A 170 -10.97 7.66 22.82
N TYR A 171 -11.65 8.52 22.05
CA TYR A 171 -11.28 9.93 21.89
C TYR A 171 -9.88 10.14 21.29
N MET A 172 -9.42 9.19 20.47
CA MET A 172 -8.18 9.30 19.70
C MET A 172 -8.50 9.48 18.23
N ILE A 173 -7.79 10.40 17.58
CA ILE A 173 -7.96 10.72 16.17
C ILE A 173 -6.77 10.16 15.41
N LEU A 174 -7.06 9.35 14.39
CA LEU A 174 -6.04 8.81 13.49
C LEU A 174 -5.76 9.82 12.37
N ASP A 175 -4.54 10.33 12.30
CA ASP A 175 -4.10 11.24 11.23
C ASP A 175 -3.69 10.43 9.99
N GLU A 176 -2.76 9.51 10.18
CA GLU A 176 -2.12 8.76 9.09
C GLU A 176 -1.79 7.33 9.52
N ILE A 177 -1.82 6.44 8.54
CA ILE A 177 -1.34 5.06 8.67
C ILE A 177 -0.35 4.78 7.56
N ASN A 178 0.76 4.15 7.92
CA ASN A 178 1.76 3.64 7.00
C ASN A 178 1.93 2.15 7.27
N ILE A 179 1.47 1.33 6.33
CA ILE A 179 1.60 -0.13 6.37
C ILE A 179 2.77 -0.50 5.47
N THR A 180 3.77 -1.21 5.99
CA THR A 180 4.86 -1.76 5.16
C THR A 180 4.34 -2.85 4.22
N GLU A 181 5.22 -3.45 3.44
CA GLU A 181 4.86 -4.59 2.61
C GLU A 181 4.34 -5.78 3.44
N PHE A 182 3.37 -6.50 2.90
CA PHE A 182 2.90 -7.77 3.42
C PHE A 182 3.91 -8.86 3.08
N LYS A 183 4.53 -9.45 4.11
CA LYS A 183 5.50 -10.53 3.96
C LYS A 183 4.82 -11.87 4.17
N PHE A 184 5.08 -12.81 3.26
CA PHE A 184 4.64 -14.19 3.34
C PHE A 184 5.85 -15.12 3.52
N SER A 185 5.60 -16.41 3.73
CA SER A 185 6.68 -17.41 3.76
C SER A 185 7.41 -17.46 2.42
N VAL A 186 8.69 -17.80 2.46
CA VAL A 186 9.53 -17.90 1.26
C VAL A 186 8.97 -18.97 0.32
N GLU A 187 8.47 -20.07 0.88
CA GLU A 187 7.84 -21.16 0.14
C GLU A 187 6.59 -20.71 -0.61
N PHE A 188 5.77 -19.85 0.02
CA PHE A 188 4.57 -19.31 -0.63
C PHE A 188 4.92 -18.37 -1.78
N ASN A 189 5.86 -17.44 -1.56
CA ASN A 189 6.32 -16.53 -2.61
C ASN A 189 6.87 -17.30 -3.82
N ASN A 190 7.68 -18.33 -3.58
CA ASN A 190 8.18 -19.21 -4.63
C ASN A 190 7.05 -19.94 -5.36
N ALA A 191 6.04 -20.44 -4.64
CA ALA A 191 4.89 -21.13 -5.24
C ALA A 191 4.06 -20.19 -6.13
N ILE A 192 3.87 -18.94 -5.72
CA ILE A 192 3.18 -17.92 -6.53
C ILE A 192 3.97 -17.59 -7.80
N GLU A 193 5.28 -17.42 -7.69
CA GLU A 193 6.14 -17.19 -8.85
C GLU A 193 6.07 -18.36 -9.83
N GLN A 194 6.15 -19.61 -9.34
CA GLN A 194 6.01 -20.81 -10.18
C GLN A 194 4.63 -20.91 -10.84
N LYS A 195 3.56 -20.58 -10.10
CA LYS A 195 2.20 -20.54 -10.66
C LYS A 195 2.10 -19.50 -11.77
N GLN A 196 2.66 -18.30 -11.57
CA GLN A 196 2.65 -17.24 -12.57
C GLN A 196 3.43 -17.65 -13.83
N ILE A 197 4.59 -18.30 -13.67
CA ILE A 197 5.37 -18.84 -14.80
C ILE A 197 4.54 -19.90 -15.55
N ALA A 198 3.90 -20.83 -14.84
CA ALA A 198 3.09 -21.88 -15.45
C ALA A 198 1.87 -21.31 -16.20
N GLU A 199 1.18 -20.31 -15.62
CA GLU A 199 0.05 -19.62 -16.27
C GLU A 199 0.50 -18.86 -17.52
N GLN A 200 1.64 -18.17 -17.47
CA GLN A 200 2.22 -17.50 -18.64
C GLN A 200 2.61 -18.50 -19.74
N GLN A 201 3.18 -19.64 -19.37
CA GLN A 201 3.52 -20.71 -20.31
C GLN A 201 2.25 -21.30 -20.95
N ALA A 202 1.21 -21.57 -20.16
CA ALA A 202 -0.07 -22.05 -20.66
C ALA A 202 -0.74 -21.03 -21.60
N LEU A 203 -0.71 -19.74 -21.26
CA LEU A 203 -1.21 -18.67 -22.11
C LEU A 203 -0.45 -18.62 -23.43
N LYS A 204 0.88 -18.68 -23.38
CA LYS A 204 1.73 -18.71 -24.58
C LYS A 204 1.41 -19.91 -25.47
N ALA A 205 1.30 -21.11 -24.90
CA ALA A 205 0.96 -22.31 -25.65
C ALA A 205 -0.42 -22.21 -26.33
N ASN A 206 -1.42 -21.62 -25.65
CA ASN A 206 -2.74 -21.39 -26.25
C ASN A 206 -2.68 -20.38 -27.40
N LEU A 207 -1.93 -19.28 -27.24
CA LEU A 207 -1.74 -18.29 -28.30
C LEU A 207 -0.98 -18.89 -29.49
N ASP A 208 0.01 -19.74 -29.24
CA ASP A 208 0.74 -20.46 -30.28
C ASP A 208 -0.17 -21.45 -31.03
N LEU A 209 -1.03 -22.20 -30.33
CA LEU A 209 -2.03 -23.05 -30.97
C LEU A 209 -3.02 -22.25 -31.82
N GLN A 210 -3.54 -21.14 -31.31
CA GLN A 210 -4.42 -20.25 -32.08
C GLN A 210 -3.73 -19.70 -33.33
N ARG A 211 -2.45 -19.31 -33.20
CA ARG A 211 -1.65 -18.87 -34.35
C ARG A 211 -1.51 -19.98 -35.39
N ILE A 212 -1.15 -21.20 -34.98
CA ILE A 212 -1.02 -22.35 -35.87
C ILE A 212 -2.35 -22.66 -36.56
N GLU A 213 -3.48 -22.60 -35.85
CA GLU A 213 -4.80 -22.80 -36.45
C GLU A 213 -5.15 -21.73 -37.49
N ILE A 214 -4.83 -20.47 -37.21
CA ILE A 214 -5.04 -19.36 -38.15
C ILE A 214 -4.16 -19.54 -39.39
N GLU A 215 -2.88 -19.85 -39.21
CA GLU A 215 -1.93 -20.11 -40.32
C GLU A 215 -2.37 -21.32 -41.16
N ALA A 216 -2.86 -22.39 -40.52
CA ALA A 216 -3.39 -23.57 -41.21
C ALA A 216 -4.65 -23.24 -42.02
N LYS A 217 -5.59 -22.47 -41.46
CA LYS A 217 -6.79 -22.00 -42.17
C LYS A 217 -6.42 -21.10 -43.35
N GLN A 218 -5.50 -20.16 -43.15
CA GLN A 218 -5.00 -19.28 -44.22
C GLN A 218 -4.39 -20.11 -45.37
N LYS A 219 -3.59 -21.12 -45.05
CA LYS A 219 -2.98 -22.00 -46.06
C LYS A 219 -4.02 -22.82 -46.84
N ILE A 220 -5.05 -23.32 -46.16
CA ILE A 220 -6.17 -24.05 -46.81
C ILE A 220 -6.94 -23.11 -47.76
N GLU A 221 -7.30 -21.91 -47.29
CA GLU A 221 -8.03 -20.94 -48.10
C GLU A 221 -7.18 -20.44 -49.28
N GLN A 222 -5.88 -20.23 -49.08
CA GLN A 222 -4.95 -19.90 -50.16
C GLN A 222 -4.87 -21.03 -51.20
N ALA A 223 -4.72 -22.28 -50.77
CA ALA A 223 -4.69 -23.43 -51.67
C ALA A 223 -6.01 -23.59 -52.45
N LYS A 224 -7.16 -23.34 -51.82
CA LYS A 224 -8.47 -23.30 -52.50
C LYS A 224 -8.53 -22.17 -53.52
N ALA A 225 -8.10 -20.96 -53.15
CA ALA A 225 -8.08 -19.81 -54.05
C ALA A 225 -7.18 -20.04 -55.26
N GLU A 226 -6.00 -20.66 -55.06
CA GLU A 226 -5.09 -21.05 -56.14
C GLU A 226 -5.71 -22.13 -57.04
N ALA A 227 -6.31 -23.18 -56.46
CA ALA A 227 -6.97 -24.24 -57.21
C ALA A 227 -8.16 -23.72 -58.03
N GLU A 228 -8.95 -22.81 -57.46
CA GLU A 228 -10.06 -22.15 -58.13
C GLU A 228 -9.57 -21.22 -59.24
N SER A 229 -8.51 -20.43 -59.00
CA SER A 229 -7.87 -19.60 -60.02
C SER A 229 -7.34 -20.43 -61.19
N LEU A 230 -6.64 -21.54 -60.91
CA LEU A 230 -6.16 -22.50 -61.93
C LEU A 230 -7.32 -23.14 -62.70
N ARG A 231 -8.44 -23.46 -62.03
CA ARG A 231 -9.64 -23.99 -62.68
C ARG A 231 -10.25 -22.96 -63.64
N LEU A 232 -10.39 -21.70 -63.20
CA LEU A 232 -10.91 -20.61 -64.03
C LEU A 232 -9.99 -20.35 -65.23
N GLN A 233 -8.67 -20.31 -65.02
CA GLN A 233 -7.70 -20.17 -66.12
C GLN A 233 -7.84 -21.31 -67.14
N LYS A 234 -7.98 -22.57 -66.70
CA LYS A 234 -8.20 -23.71 -67.62
C LYS A 234 -9.51 -23.63 -68.40
N GLN A 235 -10.57 -23.05 -67.82
CA GLN A 235 -11.85 -22.85 -68.52
C GLN A 235 -11.76 -21.76 -69.59
N GLU A 236 -10.99 -20.70 -69.34
CA GLU A 236 -10.72 -19.62 -70.30
C GLU A 236 -9.76 -20.06 -71.44
N VAL A 237 -8.91 -21.06 -71.19
CA VAL A 237 -8.01 -21.62 -72.21
C VAL A 237 -8.81 -22.46 -73.21
N THR A 238 -9.25 -21.81 -74.29
CA THR A 238 -9.90 -22.45 -75.44
C THR A 238 -8.83 -23.09 -76.36
N PRO A 239 -9.09 -24.23 -77.05
CA PRO A 239 -8.11 -24.87 -77.93
C PRO A 239 -7.54 -23.96 -79.03
N GLU A 240 -8.34 -23.01 -79.52
CA GLU A 240 -7.88 -21.98 -80.47
C GLU A 240 -6.88 -20.99 -79.86
N LEU A 241 -7.03 -20.67 -78.57
CA LEU A 241 -6.17 -19.74 -77.85
C LEU A 241 -4.80 -20.38 -77.53
N VAL A 242 -4.77 -21.69 -77.28
CA VAL A 242 -3.52 -22.47 -77.15
C VAL A 242 -2.76 -22.48 -78.48
N LYS A 243 -3.42 -22.81 -79.60
CA LYS A 243 -2.80 -22.76 -80.93
C LYS A 243 -2.27 -21.37 -81.27
N LEU A 244 -3.04 -20.33 -80.98
CA LEU A 244 -2.61 -18.94 -81.21
C LEU A 244 -1.35 -18.61 -80.40
N ARG A 245 -1.29 -19.04 -79.13
CA ARG A 245 -0.12 -18.86 -78.25
C ARG A 245 1.10 -19.68 -78.69
N GLU A 246 0.90 -20.90 -79.17
CA GLU A 246 1.98 -21.71 -79.76
C GLU A 246 2.55 -21.04 -81.01
N ILE A 247 1.70 -20.56 -81.92
CA ILE A 247 2.13 -19.84 -83.13
C ILE A 247 2.88 -18.55 -82.75
N GLU A 248 2.41 -17.79 -81.76
CA GLU A 248 3.11 -16.61 -81.26
C GLU A 248 4.47 -16.95 -80.62
N ALA A 249 4.56 -18.07 -79.89
CA ALA A 249 5.80 -18.54 -79.28
C ALA A 249 6.80 -19.02 -80.34
N GLU A 250 6.33 -19.74 -81.36
CA GLU A 250 7.11 -20.14 -82.53
C GLU A 250 7.61 -18.91 -83.30
N MET A 251 6.74 -17.93 -83.57
CA MET A 251 7.16 -16.67 -84.21
C MET A 251 8.23 -15.94 -83.40
N LYS A 252 8.07 -15.84 -82.08
CA LYS A 252 9.09 -15.22 -81.21
C LYS A 252 10.38 -16.02 -81.14
N ALA A 253 10.29 -17.35 -81.18
CA ALA A 253 11.47 -18.21 -81.22
C ALA A 253 12.22 -18.03 -82.55
N ILE A 254 11.50 -17.94 -83.68
CA ILE A 254 12.04 -17.66 -85.01
C ILE A 254 12.67 -16.26 -85.06
N GLU A 255 12.00 -15.23 -84.53
CA GLU A 255 12.54 -13.86 -84.45
C GLU A 255 13.83 -13.78 -83.62
N LYS A 256 13.94 -14.58 -82.56
CA LYS A 256 15.12 -14.65 -81.70
C LYS A 256 16.13 -15.72 -82.11
N TRP A 257 15.88 -16.45 -83.20
CA TRP A 257 16.78 -17.51 -83.66
C TRP A 257 17.95 -16.90 -84.43
N ASP A 258 19.17 -17.18 -83.95
CA ASP A 258 20.45 -16.76 -84.51
C ASP A 258 20.98 -17.64 -85.66
N GLY A 259 20.13 -18.52 -86.23
CA GLY A 259 20.46 -19.36 -87.39
C GLY A 259 21.39 -20.55 -87.11
N LYS A 260 21.66 -20.89 -85.84
CA LYS A 260 22.44 -22.09 -85.47
C LYS A 260 21.56 -23.15 -84.81
N LEU A 261 21.73 -24.42 -85.19
CA LEU A 261 21.02 -25.55 -84.59
C LEU A 261 21.55 -25.85 -83.18
N PRO A 262 20.70 -25.95 -82.15
CA PRO A 262 21.10 -26.36 -80.80
C PRO A 262 21.55 -27.84 -80.80
N ASN A 263 22.78 -28.10 -80.36
CA ASN A 263 23.42 -29.42 -80.45
C ASN A 263 23.10 -30.37 -79.29
N VAL A 264 21.92 -30.24 -78.66
CA VAL A 264 21.50 -31.10 -77.55
C VAL A 264 20.17 -31.78 -77.86
N THR A 265 20.26 -32.98 -78.42
CA THR A 265 19.14 -33.90 -78.60
C THR A 265 18.80 -34.56 -77.27
N GLY A 266 17.85 -34.01 -76.53
CA GLY A 266 17.46 -34.59 -75.24
C GLY A 266 16.30 -33.87 -74.57
N GLY A 267 15.10 -34.03 -75.13
CA GLY A 267 13.84 -33.72 -74.44
C GLY A 267 12.92 -32.78 -75.21
N ALA A 268 11.94 -33.38 -75.91
CA ALA A 268 10.70 -32.77 -76.39
C ALA A 268 10.79 -31.31 -76.89
N VAL A 269 11.35 -31.13 -78.09
CA VAL A 269 11.04 -29.96 -78.93
C VAL A 269 10.15 -30.45 -80.09
N PRO A 270 8.98 -29.84 -80.33
CA PRO A 270 8.18 -30.18 -81.48
C PRO A 270 8.71 -29.40 -82.68
N PHE A 271 9.47 -30.04 -83.56
CA PHE A 271 9.60 -29.55 -84.93
C PHE A 271 9.33 -30.70 -85.91
N ILE A 272 8.28 -30.44 -86.70
CA ILE A 272 7.81 -31.04 -87.95
C ILE A 272 8.68 -32.19 -88.50
N ASP A 273 8.13 -33.40 -88.48
CA ASP A 273 8.54 -34.52 -89.33
C ASP A 273 7.93 -34.33 -90.73
N VAL A 274 8.74 -33.88 -91.69
CA VAL A 274 8.37 -33.78 -93.11
C VAL A 274 8.92 -35.00 -93.84
N ASN A 275 8.20 -36.11 -93.76
CA ASN A 275 8.34 -37.19 -94.73
C ASN A 275 6.96 -37.77 -95.09
N ASN A 276 6.36 -37.23 -96.15
CA ASN A 276 5.30 -37.88 -96.90
C ASN A 276 5.46 -37.57 -98.40
N GLY A 277 6.12 -38.49 -99.10
CA GLY A 277 5.73 -39.02 -100.41
C GLY A 277 5.56 -38.09 -101.63
N GLN A 278 6.59 -38.17 -102.49
CA GLN A 278 6.73 -37.73 -103.91
C GLN A 278 7.07 -36.26 -104.17
#